data_AF-A0A354DK32-F1
#
_entry.id   AF-A0A354DK32-F1
#
_cell.length_a   1.000
_cell.length_b   1.000
_cell.length_c   1.000
_cell.angle_alpha   90.00
_cell.angle_beta   90.00
_cell.angle_gamma   90.00
#
_symmetry.space_group_name_H-M   'P 1'
#
loop_
_entity.id
_entity.type
_entity.pdbx_description
1 polymer ?
#
loop_
_entity_poly.entity_id
_entity_poly.type
_entity_poly.pdbx_seq_one_letter_code
_entity_poly.pdbx_strand_id
1 'polypeptide(L)'
;MNLFTYNYDFNPDFVVPVGQALSDLMRDSGTSIETVSQKTGLTLSEIQGLINGDINYNHKIGIKLSNCFHGIPVRTWEKIDKNFKHKMGSTSHFHH
;
A
#
# COMPACT_ATOMS: atom_id res chain seq x y z
N MET A 1 -8.45 0.33 -36.12
CA MET A 1 -7.26 -0.02 -35.32
C MET A 1 -6.52 1.25 -34.97
N ASN A 2 -6.59 1.66 -33.69
CA ASN A 2 -5.46 2.15 -32.89
C ASN A 2 -5.99 2.37 -31.48
N LEU A 3 -5.67 1.40 -30.62
CA LEU A 3 -5.93 1.43 -29.19
C LEU A 3 -5.03 2.52 -28.61
N PHE A 4 -5.62 3.58 -28.06
CA PHE A 4 -4.88 4.47 -27.16
C PHE A 4 -4.56 3.67 -25.90
N THR A 5 -3.42 2.98 -25.89
CA THR A 5 -2.80 2.52 -24.66
C THR A 5 -2.32 3.77 -23.93
N TYR A 6 -3.19 4.31 -23.09
CA TYR A 6 -2.79 5.24 -22.04
C TYR A 6 -1.86 4.48 -21.10
N ASN A 7 -0.57 4.43 -21.44
CA ASN A 7 0.48 4.21 -20.46
C ASN A 7 0.43 5.41 -19.52
N TYR A 8 -0.43 5.33 -18.51
CA TYR A 8 -0.27 6.10 -17.29
C TYR A 8 1.02 5.60 -16.65
N ASP A 9 2.15 6.13 -17.12
CA ASP A 9 3.41 6.11 -16.40
C ASP A 9 3.26 7.09 -15.22
N PHE A 10 2.35 6.75 -14.32
CA PHE A 10 2.12 7.49 -13.09
C PHE A 10 3.31 7.19 -12.18
N ASN A 11 4.32 8.02 -12.31
CA ASN A 11 5.49 8.06 -11.44
C ASN A 11 5.36 9.29 -10.54
N PRO A 12 4.51 9.25 -9.50
CA PRO A 12 4.33 10.40 -8.62
C PRO A 12 5.68 10.72 -7.96
N ASP A 13 6.06 12.00 -7.96
CA ASP A 13 7.28 12.47 -7.28
C ASP A 13 7.29 12.17 -5.77
N PHE A 14 6.11 11.86 -5.22
CA PHE A 14 5.91 11.42 -3.85
C PHE A 14 5.57 9.92 -3.80
N VAL A 15 6.23 9.23 -2.87
CA VAL A 15 5.90 7.85 -2.49
C VAL A 15 5.32 7.86 -1.09
N VAL A 16 4.32 7.02 -0.85
CA VAL A 16 3.69 6.88 0.46
C VAL A 16 3.94 5.48 1.02
N PRO A 17 4.04 5.31 2.35
CA PRO A 17 4.11 3.98 2.93
C PRO A 17 2.80 3.22 2.69
N VAL A 18 2.86 1.90 2.70
CA VAL A 18 1.68 1.04 2.49
C VAL A 18 0.55 1.35 3.49
N GLY A 19 0.91 1.67 4.74
CA GLY A 19 -0.06 2.09 5.76
C GLY A 19 -0.89 3.30 5.37
N GLN A 20 -0.25 4.34 4.82
CA GLN A 20 -0.92 5.54 4.35
C GLN A 20 -1.83 5.22 3.15
N ALA A 21 -1.34 4.46 2.17
CA ALA A 21 -2.14 4.02 1.03
C ALA A 21 -3.37 3.20 1.46
N LEU A 22 -3.23 2.34 2.47
CA LEU A 22 -4.35 1.60 3.06
C LEU A 22 -5.34 2.55 3.74
N SER A 23 -4.87 3.51 4.54
CA SER A 23 -5.73 4.49 5.22
C SER A 23 -6.52 5.34 4.23
N ASP A 24 -5.88 5.81 3.15
CA ASP A 24 -6.55 6.59 2.11
C ASP A 24 -7.60 5.75 1.39
N LEU A 25 -7.27 4.49 1.03
CA LEU A 25 -8.21 3.57 0.41
C LEU A 25 -9.42 3.27 1.32
N MET A 26 -9.21 3.09 2.62
CA MET A 26 -10.27 2.88 3.59
C MET A 26 -11.21 4.08 3.66
N ARG A 27 -10.66 5.30 3.69
CA ARG A 27 -11.45 6.54 3.67
C ARG A 27 -12.26 6.65 2.38
N ASP A 28 -11.63 6.43 1.22
CA ASP A 28 -12.26 6.61 -0.09
C ASP A 28 -13.36 5.57 -0.37
N SER A 29 -13.18 4.34 0.15
CA SER A 29 -14.18 3.26 0.04
C SER A 29 -15.21 3.25 1.16
N GLY A 30 -15.06 4.09 2.20
CA GLY A 30 -15.87 4.04 3.42
C GLY A 30 -15.69 2.75 4.23
N THR A 31 -14.57 2.03 4.06
CA THR A 31 -14.29 0.77 4.75
C THR A 31 -13.69 1.04 6.14
N SER A 32 -14.31 0.51 7.20
CA SER A 32 -13.79 0.65 8.57
C SER A 32 -12.64 -0.33 8.87
N ILE A 33 -11.85 -0.02 9.90
CA ILE A 33 -10.76 -0.89 10.36
C ILE A 33 -11.29 -2.25 10.84
N GLU A 34 -12.48 -2.31 11.43
CA GLU A 34 -13.09 -3.59 11.83
C GLU A 34 -13.45 -4.45 10.61
N THR A 35 -13.92 -3.82 9.53
CA THR A 35 -14.24 -4.53 8.28
C THR A 35 -12.98 -5.11 7.66
N VAL A 36 -11.88 -4.33 7.63
CA VAL A 36 -10.57 -4.83 7.17
C VAL A 36 -10.12 -5.98 8.05
N SER A 37 -10.21 -5.86 9.38
CA SER A 37 -9.83 -6.92 10.33
C SER A 37 -10.59 -8.21 10.07
N GLN A 38 -11.92 -8.14 9.94
CA GLN A 38 -12.77 -9.30 9.67
C GLN A 38 -12.44 -9.99 8.34
N LYS A 39 -12.18 -9.22 7.27
CA LYS A 39 -11.88 -9.77 5.94
C LYS A 39 -10.46 -10.31 5.80
N THR A 40 -9.50 -9.69 6.48
CA THR A 40 -8.08 -10.03 6.36
C THR A 40 -7.61 -11.05 7.40
N GLY A 41 -8.33 -11.18 8.52
CA GLY A 41 -7.84 -11.88 9.70
C GLY A 41 -6.60 -11.23 10.32
N LEU A 42 -6.38 -9.93 10.08
CA LEU A 42 -5.44 -9.12 10.85
C LEU A 42 -6.17 -8.56 12.07
N THR A 43 -5.48 -8.44 13.19
CA THR A 43 -6.01 -7.74 14.36
C THR A 43 -6.12 -6.24 14.09
N LEU A 44 -7.00 -5.55 14.82
CA LEU A 44 -7.11 -4.08 14.76
C LEU A 44 -5.76 -3.40 15.04
N SER A 45 -5.00 -3.95 15.99
CA SER A 45 -3.65 -3.47 16.33
C SER A 45 -2.67 -3.65 15.16
N GLU A 46 -2.71 -4.77 14.45
CA GLU A 46 -1.87 -4.97 13.26
C GLU A 46 -2.19 -3.98 12.15
N ILE A 47 -3.47 -3.69 11.92
CA ILE A 47 -3.89 -2.73 10.89
C ILE A 47 -3.50 -1.31 11.30
N GLN A 48 -3.73 -0.93 12.55
CA GLN A 48 -3.35 0.38 13.06
C GLN A 48 -1.83 0.56 13.06
N GLY A 49 -1.07 -0.47 13.45
CA GLY A 49 0.39 -0.46 13.40
C GLY A 49 0.91 -0.36 11.97
N LEU A 50 0.25 -0.97 11.00
CA LEU A 50 0.59 -0.79 9.59
C LEU A 50 0.33 0.66 9.14
N ILE A 51 -0.82 1.24 9.51
CA ILE A 51 -1.19 2.64 9.18
C ILE A 51 -0.21 3.64 9.78
N ASN A 52 0.17 3.44 11.05
CA ASN A 52 1.11 4.30 11.77
C ASN A 52 2.57 4.14 11.32
N GLY A 53 2.89 3.05 10.61
CA GLY A 53 4.26 2.70 10.24
C GLY A 53 5.04 1.92 11.31
N ASP A 54 4.38 1.50 12.40
CA ASP A 54 4.96 0.65 13.44
C ASP A 54 5.19 -0.79 12.95
N ILE A 55 4.37 -1.24 12.00
CA ILE A 55 4.46 -2.56 11.37
C ILE A 55 4.86 -2.41 9.92
N ASN A 56 5.97 -3.07 9.57
CA ASN A 56 6.43 -3.13 8.20
C ASN A 56 5.53 -4.03 7.34
N TYR A 57 5.26 -3.57 6.13
CA TYR A 57 4.63 -4.39 5.10
C TYR A 57 5.45 -5.64 4.78
N ASN A 58 4.76 -6.74 4.48
CA ASN A 58 5.33 -7.98 3.94
C ASN A 58 4.34 -8.68 3.00
N HIS A 59 4.81 -9.70 2.27
CA HIS A 59 4.01 -10.42 1.28
C HIS A 59 2.71 -11.04 1.86
N LYS A 60 2.73 -11.57 3.09
CA LYS A 60 1.53 -12.15 3.73
C LYS A 60 0.46 -11.09 3.99
N ILE A 61 0.87 -9.90 4.43
CA ILE A 61 -0.03 -8.74 4.57
C ILE A 61 -0.58 -8.37 3.19
N GLY A 62 0.25 -8.35 2.15
CA GLY A 62 -0.16 -8.09 0.77
C GLY A 62 -1.27 -9.02 0.26
N ILE A 63 -1.14 -10.33 0.49
CA ILE A 63 -2.17 -11.32 0.14
C ILE A 63 -3.49 -10.99 0.86
N LYS A 64 -3.42 -10.74 2.17
CA LYS A 64 -4.60 -10.42 2.97
C LYS A 64 -5.30 -9.14 2.48
N LEU A 65 -4.54 -8.08 2.23
CA LEU A 65 -5.08 -6.81 1.71
C LEU A 65 -5.68 -6.98 0.29
N SER A 66 -5.02 -7.75 -0.58
CA SER A 66 -5.53 -8.07 -1.92
C SER A 66 -6.86 -8.83 -1.88
N ASN A 67 -7.05 -9.70 -0.89
CA ASN A 67 -8.33 -10.41 -0.68
C ASN A 67 -9.40 -9.49 -0.08
N CYS A 68 -9.02 -8.46 0.69
CA CYS A 68 -9.98 -7.51 1.26
C CYS A 68 -10.46 -6.49 0.23
N PHE A 69 -9.55 -5.95 -0.59
CA PHE A 69 -9.81 -4.92 -1.60
C PHE A 69 -9.74 -5.54 -2.99
N HIS A 70 -10.84 -6.18 -3.40
CA HIS A 70 -10.94 -6.81 -4.72
C HIS A 70 -10.62 -5.80 -5.82
N GLY A 71 -9.69 -6.17 -6.71
CA GLY A 71 -9.19 -5.29 -7.78
C GLY A 71 -7.80 -4.70 -7.52
N ILE A 72 -7.27 -4.79 -6.30
CA ILE A 72 -5.89 -4.41 -5.97
C ILE A 72 -5.04 -5.67 -5.75
N PRO A 73 -4.27 -6.12 -6.76
CA PRO A 73 -3.49 -7.33 -6.62
C PRO A 73 -2.30 -7.13 -5.67
N VAL A 74 -1.82 -8.23 -5.06
CA VAL A 74 -0.64 -8.24 -4.15
C VAL A 74 0.55 -7.47 -4.71
N ARG A 75 0.84 -7.62 -6.01
CA ARG A 75 1.94 -6.93 -6.70
C ARG A 75 1.84 -5.40 -6.63
N THR A 76 0.63 -4.84 -6.53
CA THR A 76 0.43 -3.40 -6.38
C THR A 76 0.91 -2.93 -5.01
N TRP A 77 0.55 -3.65 -3.95
CA TRP A 77 1.03 -3.36 -2.59
C TRP A 77 2.55 -3.52 -2.47
N GLU A 78 3.13 -4.55 -3.10
CA GLU A 78 4.58 -4.73 -3.18
C GLU A 78 5.28 -3.61 -3.92
N LYS A 79 4.68 -3.09 -5.01
CA LYS A 79 5.22 -1.95 -5.74
C LYS A 79 5.22 -0.68 -4.89
N ILE A 80 4.14 -0.43 -4.13
CA ILE A 80 4.06 0.71 -3.21
C ILE A 80 5.17 0.62 -2.15
N ASP A 81 5.30 -0.52 -1.48
CA ASP A 81 6.34 -0.76 -0.47
C ASP A 81 7.76 -0.61 -1.04
N LYS A 82 8.01 -1.21 -2.22
CA LYS A 82 9.31 -1.13 -2.89
C LYS A 82 9.66 0.31 -3.27
N ASN A 83 8.71 1.06 -3.84
CA ASN A 83 8.93 2.45 -4.23
C ASN A 83 9.20 3.33 -3.00
N PHE A 84 8.45 3.12 -1.90
CA PHE A 84 8.67 3.81 -0.64
C PHE A 84 10.06 3.54 -0.08
N LYS A 85 10.44 2.26 0.06
CA LYS A 85 11.77 1.85 0.56
C LYS A 85 12.90 2.32 -0.33
N HIS A 86 12.72 2.30 -1.65
CA HIS A 86 13.71 2.81 -2.58
C HIS A 86 13.94 4.31 -2.38
N LYS A 87 12.87 5.12 -2.31
CA LYS A 87 13.02 6.56 -2.07
C LYS A 87 13.67 6.85 -0.72
N MET A 88 13.21 6.20 0.35
CA MET A 88 13.75 6.40 1.71
C MET A 88 15.22 5.95 1.82
N GLY A 89 15.60 4.87 1.12
CA GLY A 89 16.98 4.40 1.04
C GLY A 89 17.87 5.28 0.16
N SER A 90 17.33 5.83 -0.93
CA SER A 90 18.04 6.77 -1.82
C SER A 90 18.24 8.14 -1.18
N THR A 91 17.33 8.61 -0.32
CA THR A 91 17.52 9.85 0.45
C THR A 91 18.64 9.77 1.49
N SER A 92 19.03 8.57 1.92
CA SER A 92 20.20 8.38 2.80
C SER A 92 21.55 8.52 2.07
N HIS A 93 21.60 8.48 0.74
CA HIS A 93 22.85 8.59 -0.04
C HIS A 93 23.25 10.03 -0.41
N PHE A 94 22.48 11.05 -0.02
CA PHE A 94 22.77 12.46 -0.31
C PHE A 94 23.44 13.22 0.87
N HIS A 95 24.10 12.52 1.77
CA HIS A 95 25.05 13.11 2.72
C HIS A 95 26.45 12.48 2.54
N HIS A 96 27.18 12.94 1.52
CA HIS A 96 28.64 13.12 1.59
C HIS A 96 29.14 13.96 0.42
#